data_AF-A0A450SVX6-F1
#
_entry.id   AF-A0A450SVX6-F1
#
_cell.length_a   1.000
_cell.length_b   1.000
_cell.length_c   1.000
_cell.angle_alpha   90.00
_cell.angle_beta   90.00
_cell.angle_gamma   90.00
#
_symmetry.space_group_name_H-M   'P 1'
#
loop_
_entity.id
_entity.type
_entity.pdbx_description
1 polymer ?
#
loop_
_entity_poly.entity_id
_entity_poly.type
_entity_poly.pdbx_seq_one_letter_code
_entity_poly.pdbx_strand_id
1 'polypeptide(L)'
;MTGIWRDIGQGDFGFLTTLSGLIASSEERNPTLIPDLRKSPGLVVASDYGGEHRSAIWTSYSYVITDHYAVAQWVPMIQDVRNRLLPDGRRLSFKKLGDKVRMRALGPFLSAANELRGLSVTFLVHRQIPSLFHSGKFDPSNLDYEPLRSYSPHIVEKLLRVTHFFALLMAGMSAKGQDLLWVTDQDAIAPNVGGLYILTEVVGRAMSHLLDHDMRHCRVATAQSDPGDRSIEDLLALPDLVAGILPSHLVETFGVRGAPLAGFTFPRLSRMSRKQRELLDWFSDNTQPLQRLVILIDMTETGALRGTRLRYHGTRDVCRCAAW
;
A
#
# COMPACT_ATOMS: atom_id res chain seq x y z
N MET A 1 13.64 23.01 6.83
CA MET A 1 13.21 22.62 5.47
C MET A 1 11.87 21.94 5.63
N THR A 2 10.81 22.40 4.97
CA THR A 2 9.50 21.73 5.00
C THR A 2 9.59 20.43 4.20
N GLY A 3 9.22 19.29 4.79
CA GLY A 3 9.17 18.00 4.09
C GLY A 3 8.24 18.00 2.87
N ILE A 4 8.32 16.96 2.04
CA ILE A 4 7.38 16.76 0.92
C ILE A 4 6.02 16.37 1.48
N TRP A 5 5.99 15.54 2.53
CA TRP A 5 4.77 15.14 3.21
C TRP A 5 4.06 16.35 3.84
N ARG A 6 2.77 16.51 3.52
CA ARG A 6 1.90 17.45 4.21
C ARG A 6 1.28 16.77 5.42
N ASP A 7 1.69 17.20 6.61
CA ASP A 7 1.04 16.77 7.84
C ASP A 7 -0.42 17.27 7.86
N ILE A 8 -1.34 16.38 8.24
CA ILE A 8 -2.78 16.66 8.34
C ILE A 8 -3.19 17.06 9.77
N GLY A 9 -2.22 17.25 10.67
CA GLY A 9 -2.39 17.44 12.11
C GLY A 9 -3.22 18.65 12.57
N GLN A 10 -3.92 19.36 11.68
CA GLN A 10 -4.84 20.44 12.04
C GLN A 10 -6.29 19.97 12.26
N GLY A 11 -6.63 18.69 12.01
CA GLY A 11 -7.96 18.14 12.25
C GLY A 11 -8.01 16.98 13.28
N ASP A 12 -9.16 16.82 13.94
CA ASP A 12 -9.44 15.67 14.81
C ASP A 12 -9.84 14.45 13.96
N PHE A 13 -8.85 13.84 13.30
CA PHE A 13 -9.02 12.62 12.51
C PHE A 13 -8.63 11.36 13.30
N GLY A 14 -8.60 11.46 14.63
CA GLY A 14 -8.22 10.38 15.54
C GLY A 14 -6.87 9.75 15.18
N PHE A 15 -6.85 8.44 15.00
CA PHE A 15 -5.60 7.70 14.76
C PHE A 15 -4.92 8.04 13.43
N LEU A 16 -5.62 8.59 12.44
CA LEU A 16 -5.00 9.03 11.18
C LEU A 16 -4.03 10.19 11.39
N THR A 17 -4.30 11.08 12.35
CA THR A 17 -3.38 12.15 12.74
C THR A 17 -2.08 11.57 13.30
N THR A 18 -2.18 10.52 14.14
CA THR A 18 -1.00 9.79 14.63
C THR A 18 -0.19 9.17 13.50
N LEU A 19 -0.85 8.57 12.50
CA LEU A 19 -0.17 8.01 11.34
C LEU A 19 0.51 9.09 10.49
N SER A 20 -0.14 10.23 10.29
CA SER A 20 0.46 11.35 9.55
C SER A 20 1.71 11.89 10.24
N GLY A 21 1.63 12.13 11.55
CA GLY A 21 2.79 12.58 12.34
C GLY A 21 3.94 11.56 12.31
N LEU A 22 3.62 10.25 12.30
CA LEU A 22 4.62 9.19 12.14
C LEU A 22 5.29 9.24 10.76
N ILE A 23 4.53 9.50 9.68
CA ILE A 23 5.06 9.63 8.31
C ILE A 23 5.94 10.88 8.21
N ALA A 24 5.47 12.03 8.70
CA ALA A 24 6.22 13.29 8.74
C ALA A 24 7.57 13.12 9.47
N SER A 25 7.53 12.61 10.71
CA SER A 25 8.74 12.31 11.50
C SER A 25 9.67 11.30 10.81
N SER A 26 9.12 10.42 9.98
CA SER A 26 9.88 9.42 9.24
C SER A 26 10.59 10.00 8.02
N GLU A 27 9.97 10.98 7.36
CA GLU A 27 10.57 11.77 6.29
C GLU A 27 11.63 12.73 6.83
N GLU A 28 11.41 13.38 7.96
CA GLU A 28 12.42 14.24 8.59
C GLU A 28 13.73 13.49 8.85
N ARG A 29 13.63 12.23 9.30
CA ARG A 29 14.78 11.33 9.49
C ARG A 29 15.36 10.78 8.19
N ASN A 30 14.57 10.74 7.11
CA ASN A 30 15.00 10.26 5.80
C ASN A 30 14.33 11.08 4.69
N PRO A 31 14.92 12.23 4.29
CA PRO A 31 14.26 13.17 3.38
C PRO A 31 13.95 12.63 1.98
N THR A 32 14.51 11.48 1.60
CA THR A 32 14.23 10.82 0.31
C THR A 32 13.13 9.76 0.42
N LEU A 33 12.56 9.52 1.61
CA LEU A 33 11.56 8.48 1.86
C LEU A 33 10.28 8.70 1.05
N ILE A 34 9.85 9.95 0.94
CA ILE A 34 8.63 10.32 0.23
C ILE A 34 9.05 11.02 -1.08
N PRO A 35 8.76 10.45 -2.26
CA PRO A 35 9.09 11.11 -3.51
C PRO A 35 8.15 12.30 -3.77
N ASP A 36 8.67 13.37 -4.37
CA ASP A 36 7.84 14.51 -4.77
C ASP A 36 7.14 14.24 -6.11
N LEU A 37 5.87 13.87 -6.02
CA LEU A 37 5.00 13.60 -7.17
C LEU A 37 4.15 14.81 -7.58
N ARG A 38 4.21 15.91 -6.82
CA ARG A 38 3.29 17.07 -6.95
C ARG A 38 3.47 17.87 -8.24
N LYS A 39 4.62 17.74 -8.89
CA LYS A 39 4.92 18.39 -10.18
C LYS A 39 4.23 17.73 -11.37
N SER A 40 3.70 16.53 -11.19
CA SER A 40 2.98 15.83 -12.23
C SER A 40 1.54 16.35 -12.37
N PRO A 41 0.96 16.48 -13.57
CA PRO A 41 -0.47 16.72 -13.72
C PRO A 41 -1.38 15.57 -13.24
N GLY A 42 -0.85 14.37 -13.02
CA GLY A 42 -1.67 13.24 -12.56
C GLY A 42 -0.91 12.21 -11.72
N LEU A 43 -1.64 11.61 -10.79
CA LEU A 43 -1.22 10.50 -9.96
C LEU A 43 -1.89 9.21 -10.40
N VAL A 44 -1.14 8.11 -10.31
CA VAL A 44 -1.65 6.75 -10.51
C VAL A 44 -1.38 5.95 -9.26
N VAL A 45 -2.41 5.30 -8.74
CA VAL A 45 -2.34 4.46 -7.54
C VAL A 45 -2.80 3.06 -7.88
N ALA A 46 -2.04 2.05 -7.50
CA ALA A 46 -2.46 0.66 -7.49
C ALA A 46 -2.55 0.15 -6.06
N SER A 47 -3.54 -0.69 -5.75
CA SER A 47 -3.67 -1.27 -4.41
C SER A 47 -4.10 -2.73 -4.41
N ASP A 48 -3.68 -3.44 -3.37
CA ASP A 48 -4.13 -4.80 -3.06
C ASP A 48 -4.14 -5.03 -1.54
N TYR A 49 -4.96 -5.99 -1.11
CA TYR A 49 -5.23 -6.24 0.31
C TYR A 49 -5.13 -7.73 0.64
N GLY A 50 -4.50 -8.04 1.77
CA GLY A 50 -4.28 -9.42 2.21
C GLY A 50 -4.69 -9.65 3.66
N GLY A 51 -4.69 -10.93 4.07
CA GLY A 51 -4.90 -11.31 5.47
C GLY A 51 -6.35 -11.46 5.91
N GLU A 52 -7.26 -11.82 4.99
CA GLU A 52 -8.69 -12.05 5.31
C GLU A 52 -9.01 -13.46 5.83
N HIS A 53 -8.06 -14.39 5.73
CA HIS A 53 -8.27 -15.78 6.13
C HIS A 53 -8.18 -15.94 7.67
N ARG A 54 -8.87 -16.95 8.22
CA ARG A 54 -9.02 -17.14 9.67
C ARG A 54 -7.74 -17.37 10.47
N SER A 55 -6.60 -17.63 9.86
CA SER A 55 -5.30 -17.76 10.54
C SER A 55 -4.38 -16.55 10.33
N ALA A 56 -4.81 -15.53 9.58
CA ALA A 56 -4.03 -14.31 9.41
C ALA A 56 -3.92 -13.56 10.73
N ILE A 57 -2.70 -13.12 11.06
CA ILE A 57 -2.40 -12.28 12.24
C ILE A 57 -2.42 -10.80 11.85
N TRP A 58 -1.95 -10.49 10.64
CA TRP A 58 -1.90 -9.15 10.08
C TRP A 58 -2.79 -9.08 8.84
N THR A 59 -3.57 -8.01 8.74
CA THR A 59 -4.25 -7.60 7.52
C THR A 59 -3.40 -6.55 6.82
N SER A 60 -3.04 -6.78 5.56
CA SER A 60 -2.20 -5.89 4.78
C SER A 60 -3.04 -4.99 3.87
N TYR A 61 -2.70 -3.71 3.85
CA TYR A 61 -3.24 -2.71 2.93
C TYR A 61 -2.07 -2.07 2.18
N SER A 62 -1.82 -2.53 0.96
CA SER A 62 -0.68 -2.11 0.15
C SER A 62 -1.12 -1.16 -0.94
N TYR A 63 -0.37 -0.08 -1.13
CA TYR A 63 -0.54 0.91 -2.17
C TYR A 63 0.79 1.15 -2.88
N VAL A 64 0.75 1.30 -4.20
CA VAL A 64 1.84 1.84 -4.99
C VAL A 64 1.35 3.14 -5.59
N ILE A 65 1.96 4.26 -5.20
CA ILE A 65 1.62 5.61 -5.65
C ILE A 65 2.75 6.11 -6.55
N THR A 66 2.40 6.52 -7.75
CA THR A 66 3.33 7.06 -8.73
C THR A 66 2.64 8.16 -9.53
N ASP A 67 3.34 8.71 -10.52
CA ASP A 67 2.80 9.71 -11.42
C ASP A 67 2.62 9.17 -12.84
N HIS A 68 1.77 9.81 -13.63
CA HIS A 68 1.44 9.32 -14.98
C HIS A 68 2.65 9.33 -15.93
N TYR A 69 3.65 10.21 -15.74
CA TYR A 69 4.86 10.20 -16.57
C TYR A 69 5.72 8.98 -16.25
N ALA A 70 5.90 8.65 -14.97
CA ALA A 70 6.63 7.48 -14.53
C ALA A 70 5.97 6.18 -15.04
N VAL A 71 4.65 6.09 -15.01
CA VAL A 71 3.92 4.95 -15.61
C VAL A 71 4.17 4.87 -17.12
N ALA A 72 4.07 5.99 -17.84
CA ALA A 72 4.31 6.00 -19.29
C ALA A 72 5.73 5.54 -19.67
N GLN A 73 6.74 5.85 -18.85
CA GLN A 73 8.12 5.39 -19.04
C GLN A 73 8.30 3.91 -18.66
N TRP A 74 7.59 3.45 -17.63
CA TRP A 74 7.69 2.08 -17.13
C TRP A 74 7.00 1.05 -18.02
N VAL A 75 5.87 1.39 -18.65
CA VAL A 75 5.10 0.46 -19.49
C VAL A 75 5.96 -0.22 -20.57
N PRO A 76 6.76 0.49 -21.39
CA PRO A 76 7.64 -0.18 -22.35
C PRO A 76 8.61 -1.20 -21.73
N MET A 77 9.11 -0.93 -20.51
CA MET A 77 10.02 -1.82 -19.80
C MET A 77 9.32 -3.10 -19.37
N ILE A 78 8.10 -2.98 -18.83
CA ILE A 78 7.32 -4.15 -18.44
C ILE A 78 6.90 -4.96 -19.66
N GLN A 79 6.54 -4.31 -20.78
CA GLN A 79 6.22 -4.98 -22.03
C GLN A 79 7.40 -5.79 -22.58
N ASP A 80 8.63 -5.28 -22.48
CA ASP A 80 9.83 -6.05 -22.86
C ASP A 80 9.99 -7.32 -22.00
N VAL A 81 9.79 -7.21 -20.68
CA VAL A 81 9.80 -8.37 -19.78
C VAL A 81 8.71 -9.37 -20.17
N ARG A 82 7.49 -8.90 -20.44
CA ARG A 82 6.36 -9.75 -20.85
C ARG A 82 6.66 -10.49 -22.15
N ASN A 83 7.09 -9.78 -23.18
CA ASN A 83 7.35 -10.35 -24.50
C ASN A 83 8.42 -11.44 -24.45
N ARG A 84 9.42 -11.29 -23.58
CA ARG A 84 10.51 -12.26 -23.42
C ARG A 84 10.16 -13.44 -22.51
N LEU A 85 9.42 -13.20 -21.43
CA LEU A 85 9.30 -14.16 -20.32
C LEU A 85 7.88 -14.60 -19.98
N LEU A 86 6.86 -13.88 -20.46
CA LEU A 86 5.43 -14.17 -20.25
C LEU A 86 4.61 -14.10 -21.57
N PRO A 87 5.07 -14.71 -22.68
CA PRO A 87 4.40 -14.57 -23.99
C PRO A 87 3.01 -15.22 -24.03
N ASP A 88 2.69 -16.08 -23.06
CA ASP A 88 1.39 -16.75 -22.93
C ASP A 88 0.36 -15.94 -22.11
N GLY A 89 0.68 -14.69 -21.80
CA GLY A 89 -0.25 -13.77 -21.12
C GLY A 89 -0.44 -14.06 -19.62
N ARG A 90 0.43 -14.88 -19.01
CA ARG A 90 0.38 -15.12 -17.56
C ARG A 90 0.50 -13.80 -16.78
N ARG A 91 -0.37 -13.66 -15.77
CA ARG A 91 -0.31 -12.59 -14.76
C ARG A 91 0.63 -12.98 -13.64
N LEU A 92 1.41 -12.04 -13.14
CA LEU A 92 2.16 -12.21 -11.89
C LEU A 92 1.22 -11.95 -10.71
N SER A 93 1.25 -12.86 -9.74
CA SER A 93 0.62 -12.66 -8.44
C SER A 93 1.27 -13.54 -7.39
N PHE A 94 1.29 -13.11 -6.13
CA PHE A 94 2.00 -13.76 -5.04
C PHE A 94 1.61 -15.23 -4.87
N LYS A 95 0.29 -15.53 -4.94
CA LYS A 95 -0.24 -16.89 -4.84
C LYS A 95 0.21 -17.79 -5.98
N LYS A 96 0.44 -17.23 -7.18
CA LYS A 96 0.82 -17.97 -8.40
C LYS A 96 2.32 -18.02 -8.65
N LEU A 97 3.15 -17.37 -7.83
CA LEU A 97 4.62 -17.43 -7.91
C LEU A 97 5.24 -18.82 -7.64
N GLY A 98 4.46 -19.88 -7.40
CA GLY A 98 5.00 -21.25 -7.39
C GLY A 98 5.41 -21.74 -8.79
N ASP A 99 4.90 -21.11 -9.84
CA ASP A 99 5.13 -21.47 -11.23
C ASP A 99 6.53 -21.08 -11.73
N LYS A 100 7.22 -22.00 -12.41
CA LYS A 100 8.61 -21.81 -12.88
C LYS A 100 8.76 -20.65 -13.87
N VAL A 101 7.75 -20.43 -14.72
CA VAL A 101 7.77 -19.33 -15.71
C VAL A 101 7.68 -17.99 -15.00
N ARG A 102 6.69 -17.82 -14.11
CA ARG A 102 6.55 -16.63 -13.26
C ARG A 102 7.79 -16.36 -12.40
N MET A 103 8.37 -17.40 -11.80
CA MET A 103 9.59 -17.26 -11.01
C MET A 103 10.80 -16.81 -11.83
N ARG A 104 10.86 -17.16 -13.12
CA ARG A 104 11.92 -16.66 -14.02
C ARG A 104 11.69 -15.20 -14.39
N ALA A 105 10.44 -14.80 -14.56
CA ALA A 105 10.05 -13.42 -14.85
C ALA A 105 10.17 -12.48 -13.65
N LEU A 106 10.12 -13.02 -12.42
CA LEU A 106 10.06 -12.23 -11.19
C LEU A 106 11.22 -11.23 -11.06
N GLY A 107 12.48 -11.68 -11.12
CA GLY A 107 13.63 -10.78 -11.03
C GLY A 107 13.61 -9.62 -12.03
N PRO A 108 13.49 -9.88 -13.35
CA PRO A 108 13.36 -8.82 -14.37
C PRO A 108 12.15 -7.91 -14.15
N PHE A 109 11.01 -8.46 -13.72
CA PHE A 109 9.81 -7.69 -13.41
C PHE A 109 10.04 -6.73 -12.23
N LEU A 110 10.63 -7.22 -11.14
CA LEU A 110 10.96 -6.43 -9.96
C LEU A 110 12.04 -5.38 -10.25
N SER A 111 12.99 -5.69 -11.15
CA SER A 111 13.97 -4.72 -11.63
C SER A 111 13.30 -3.59 -12.40
N ALA A 112 12.36 -3.89 -13.30
CA ALA A 112 11.59 -2.86 -13.99
C ALA A 112 10.73 -2.05 -13.00
N ALA A 113 10.16 -2.68 -11.98
CA ALA A 113 9.40 -1.99 -10.95
C ALA A 113 10.23 -0.98 -10.14
N ASN A 114 11.55 -1.20 -9.97
CA ASN A 114 12.41 -0.25 -9.27
C ASN A 114 12.56 1.09 -10.00
N GLU A 115 12.37 1.10 -11.32
CA GLU A 115 12.44 2.32 -12.15
C GLU A 115 11.21 3.21 -12.00
N LEU A 116 10.12 2.71 -11.41
CA LEU A 116 8.94 3.51 -11.10
C LEU A 116 9.28 4.53 -10.01
N ARG A 117 9.38 5.81 -10.38
CA ARG A 117 9.40 6.89 -9.41
C ARG A 117 8.10 6.91 -8.62
N GLY A 118 8.13 6.57 -7.34
CA GLY A 118 6.90 6.42 -6.56
C GLY A 118 7.13 5.89 -5.15
N LEU A 119 6.04 5.63 -4.44
CA LEU A 119 6.05 5.09 -3.09
C LEU A 119 5.24 3.80 -3.06
N SER A 120 5.89 2.70 -2.69
CA SER A 120 5.19 1.48 -2.26
C SER A 120 5.02 1.54 -0.73
N VAL A 121 3.80 1.74 -0.29
CA VAL A 121 3.44 1.85 1.13
C VAL A 121 2.50 0.73 1.55
N THR A 122 2.77 0.12 2.71
CA THR A 122 1.91 -0.92 3.27
C THR A 122 1.59 -0.64 4.73
N PHE A 123 0.30 -0.62 5.04
CA PHE A 123 -0.20 -0.66 6.41
C PHE A 123 -0.51 -2.10 6.79
N LEU A 124 0.03 -2.57 7.92
CA LEU A 124 -0.21 -3.90 8.46
C LEU A 124 -0.97 -3.75 9.77
N VAL A 125 -2.26 -4.05 9.75
CA VAL A 125 -3.14 -3.92 10.92
C VAL A 125 -3.22 -5.25 11.64
N HIS A 126 -2.91 -5.25 12.94
CA HIS A 126 -3.01 -6.44 13.77
C HIS A 126 -4.47 -6.85 13.91
N ARG A 127 -4.76 -8.15 13.74
CA ARG A 127 -6.14 -8.65 13.70
C ARG A 127 -6.93 -8.46 15.00
N GLN A 128 -6.24 -8.31 16.12
CA GLN A 128 -6.91 -8.01 17.40
C GLN A 128 -7.60 -6.64 17.39
N ILE A 129 -7.29 -5.76 16.43
CA ILE A 129 -7.95 -4.47 16.27
C ILE A 129 -9.29 -4.67 15.55
N PRO A 130 -10.42 -4.55 16.27
CA PRO A 130 -11.74 -4.75 15.67
C PRO A 130 -12.09 -3.60 14.73
N SER A 131 -11.79 -2.35 15.13
CA SER A 131 -12.00 -1.18 14.31
C SER A 131 -10.93 -0.10 14.56
N LEU A 132 -10.60 0.67 13.53
CA LEU A 132 -9.79 1.90 13.64
C LEU A 132 -10.64 3.16 13.84
N PHE A 133 -11.96 3.06 13.68
CA PHE A 133 -12.87 4.19 13.63
C PHE A 133 -13.89 4.20 14.77
N HIS A 134 -14.04 3.08 15.48
CA HIS A 134 -15.00 2.94 16.58
C HIS A 134 -14.47 2.04 17.70
N SER A 135 -14.94 2.26 18.92
CA SER A 135 -14.67 1.35 20.05
C SER A 135 -15.57 0.11 19.96
N GLY A 136 -14.99 -1.06 19.71
CA GLY A 136 -15.72 -2.32 19.71
C GLY A 136 -16.21 -2.77 18.33
N LYS A 137 -17.33 -3.48 18.28
CA LYS A 137 -17.89 -4.00 17.02
C LYS A 137 -18.62 -2.89 16.27
N PHE A 138 -18.23 -2.69 15.03
CA PHE A 138 -18.85 -1.73 14.12
C PHE A 138 -20.25 -2.21 13.69
N ASP A 139 -21.26 -1.34 13.79
CA ASP A 139 -22.62 -1.60 13.30
C ASP A 139 -22.94 -0.68 12.12
N PRO A 140 -22.94 -1.21 10.88
CA PRO A 140 -23.24 -0.45 9.67
C PRO A 140 -24.60 0.22 9.66
N SER A 141 -25.59 -0.30 10.40
CA SER A 141 -26.98 0.20 10.35
C SER A 141 -27.11 1.66 10.82
N ASN A 142 -26.17 2.12 11.65
CA ASN A 142 -26.14 3.46 12.22
C ASN A 142 -25.33 4.46 11.39
N LEU A 143 -24.85 4.09 10.21
CA LEU A 143 -24.07 4.99 9.38
C LEU A 143 -24.93 6.05 8.72
N ASP A 144 -24.43 7.30 8.70
CA ASP A 144 -25.08 8.39 7.96
C ASP A 144 -25.14 8.10 6.45
N TYR A 145 -24.18 7.33 5.94
CA TYR A 145 -24.13 6.93 4.55
C TYR A 145 -24.93 5.65 4.29
N GLU A 146 -26.20 5.84 3.89
CA GLU A 146 -27.19 4.78 3.68
C GLU A 146 -26.71 3.60 2.81
N PRO A 147 -25.96 3.80 1.69
CA PRO A 147 -25.51 2.69 0.86
C PRO A 147 -24.64 1.65 1.58
N LEU A 148 -23.96 2.04 2.67
CA LEU A 148 -23.13 1.13 3.46
C LEU A 148 -23.91 0.35 4.52
N ARG A 149 -25.15 0.73 4.83
CA ARG A 149 -25.96 0.05 5.85
C ARG A 149 -26.30 -1.39 5.46
N SER A 150 -26.34 -1.68 4.16
CA SER A 150 -26.61 -3.02 3.61
C SER A 150 -25.39 -3.95 3.61
N TYR A 151 -24.20 -3.41 3.81
CA TYR A 151 -22.96 -4.17 3.83
C TYR A 151 -22.75 -4.84 5.18
N SER A 152 -22.14 -6.02 5.16
CA SER A 152 -21.74 -6.67 6.40
C SER A 152 -20.65 -5.85 7.13
N PRO A 153 -20.59 -5.89 8.49
CA PRO A 153 -19.66 -5.09 9.28
C PRO A 153 -18.20 -5.18 8.85
N HIS A 154 -17.74 -6.38 8.47
CA HIS A 154 -16.35 -6.60 8.09
C HIS A 154 -16.00 -5.97 6.73
N ILE A 155 -16.95 -5.92 5.79
CA ILE A 155 -16.72 -5.25 4.49
C ILE A 155 -16.69 -3.74 4.70
N VAL A 156 -17.57 -3.19 5.55
CA VAL A 156 -17.55 -1.75 5.85
C VAL A 156 -16.25 -1.35 6.55
N GLU A 157 -15.82 -2.10 7.57
CA GLU A 157 -14.54 -1.84 8.22
C GLU A 157 -13.37 -1.91 7.22
N LYS A 158 -13.35 -2.90 6.32
CA LYS A 158 -12.35 -2.98 5.26
C LYS A 158 -12.40 -1.74 4.36
N LEU A 159 -13.59 -1.37 3.88
CA LEU A 159 -13.79 -0.22 3.01
C LEU A 159 -13.33 1.08 3.67
N LEU A 160 -13.66 1.29 4.95
CA LEU A 160 -13.22 2.46 5.70
C LEU A 160 -11.69 2.48 5.86
N ARG A 161 -11.06 1.35 6.24
CA ARG A 161 -9.59 1.26 6.34
C ARG A 161 -8.92 1.58 5.01
N VAL A 162 -9.41 0.99 3.92
CA VAL A 162 -8.88 1.20 2.58
C VAL A 162 -8.97 2.68 2.20
N THR A 163 -10.17 3.25 2.27
CA THR A 163 -10.43 4.61 1.80
C THR A 163 -9.76 5.68 2.66
N HIS A 164 -9.64 5.47 3.98
CA HIS A 164 -8.99 6.44 4.86
C HIS A 164 -7.47 6.37 4.79
N PHE A 165 -6.87 5.18 4.63
CA PHE A 165 -5.43 5.08 4.34
C PHE A 165 -5.11 5.70 2.99
N PHE A 166 -5.94 5.45 1.97
CA PHE A 166 -5.80 6.11 0.68
C PHE A 166 -5.91 7.63 0.78
N ALA A 167 -6.95 8.14 1.45
CA ALA A 167 -7.16 9.58 1.64
C ALA A 167 -6.02 10.24 2.40
N LEU A 168 -5.49 9.59 3.45
CA LEU A 168 -4.32 10.04 4.19
C LEU A 168 -3.10 10.19 3.26
N LEU A 169 -2.84 9.19 2.43
CA LEU A 169 -1.73 9.21 1.48
C LEU A 169 -1.90 10.31 0.42
N MET A 170 -3.11 10.49 -0.10
CA MET A 170 -3.39 11.57 -1.04
C MET A 170 -3.20 12.93 -0.40
N ALA A 171 -3.77 13.17 0.79
CA ALA A 171 -3.60 14.43 1.51
C ALA A 171 -2.12 14.82 1.69
N GLY A 172 -1.26 13.83 1.98
CA GLY A 172 0.18 14.06 2.16
C GLY A 172 1.00 14.17 0.88
N MET A 173 0.55 13.60 -0.25
CA MET A 173 1.37 13.47 -1.48
C MET A 173 0.82 14.18 -2.71
N SER A 174 -0.47 14.55 -2.74
CA SER A 174 -1.08 15.24 -3.87
C SER A 174 -0.95 16.75 -3.79
N ALA A 175 -1.28 17.41 -4.89
CA ALA A 175 -1.32 18.86 -5.03
C ALA A 175 -2.54 19.31 -5.83
N LYS A 176 -2.87 20.59 -5.66
CA LYS A 176 -4.00 21.23 -6.33
C LYS A 176 -3.94 21.02 -7.84
N GLY A 177 -5.06 20.61 -8.42
CA GLY A 177 -5.25 20.48 -9.87
C GLY A 177 -4.69 19.19 -10.48
N GLN A 178 -4.16 18.26 -9.68
CA GLN A 178 -3.79 16.93 -10.18
C GLN A 178 -5.02 16.07 -10.49
N ASP A 179 -4.92 15.24 -11.52
CA ASP A 179 -5.81 14.10 -11.71
C ASP A 179 -5.36 12.91 -10.87
N LEU A 180 -6.28 12.00 -10.58
CA LEU A 180 -6.04 10.78 -9.83
C LEU A 180 -6.73 9.60 -10.52
N LEU A 181 -5.94 8.60 -10.88
CA LEU A 181 -6.42 7.28 -11.27
C LEU A 181 -6.03 6.28 -10.20
N TRP A 182 -7.01 5.73 -9.49
CA TRP A 182 -6.82 4.64 -8.57
C TRP A 182 -7.33 3.33 -9.18
N VAL A 183 -6.47 2.33 -9.23
CA VAL A 183 -6.81 0.97 -9.65
C VAL A 183 -6.70 0.03 -8.45
N THR A 184 -7.72 -0.80 -8.25
CA THR A 184 -7.71 -1.90 -7.27
C THR A 184 -8.08 -3.22 -7.94
N ASP A 185 -7.70 -4.36 -7.36
CA ASP A 185 -8.25 -5.64 -7.82
C ASP A 185 -9.75 -5.75 -7.47
N GLN A 186 -10.44 -6.69 -8.12
CA GLN A 186 -11.84 -6.97 -7.84
C GLN A 186 -11.97 -7.84 -6.59
N ASP A 187 -12.53 -7.26 -5.54
CA ASP A 187 -12.70 -7.90 -4.26
C ASP A 187 -14.06 -7.55 -3.61
N ALA A 188 -14.21 -7.80 -2.31
CA ALA A 188 -15.45 -7.52 -1.58
C ALA A 188 -15.84 -6.04 -1.51
N ILE A 189 -14.91 -5.08 -1.71
CA ILE A 189 -15.21 -3.64 -1.69
C ILE A 189 -15.46 -3.08 -3.09
N ALA A 190 -15.04 -3.78 -4.15
CA ALA A 190 -15.37 -3.46 -5.54
C ALA A 190 -15.75 -4.72 -6.36
N PRO A 191 -16.79 -5.49 -5.97
CA PRO A 191 -17.09 -6.78 -6.59
C PRO A 191 -17.70 -6.66 -8.00
N ASN A 192 -18.27 -5.51 -8.32
CA ASN A 192 -18.94 -5.19 -9.58
C ASN A 192 -19.01 -3.67 -9.76
N VAL A 193 -19.60 -3.21 -10.86
CA VAL A 193 -19.74 -1.78 -11.19
C VAL A 193 -20.45 -0.99 -10.09
N GLY A 194 -21.49 -1.55 -9.46
CA GLY A 194 -22.20 -0.91 -8.35
C GLY A 194 -21.33 -0.77 -7.10
N GLY A 195 -20.54 -1.80 -6.77
CA GLY A 195 -19.55 -1.72 -5.69
C GLY A 195 -18.45 -0.70 -5.98
N LEU A 196 -17.99 -0.62 -7.23
CA LEU A 196 -16.99 0.38 -7.65
C LEU A 196 -17.53 1.82 -7.53
N TYR A 197 -18.82 2.04 -7.84
CA TYR A 197 -19.48 3.33 -7.64
C TYR A 197 -19.49 3.72 -6.15
N ILE A 198 -19.92 2.80 -5.27
CA ILE A 198 -19.92 3.03 -3.82
C ILE A 198 -18.50 3.31 -3.31
N LEU A 199 -17.50 2.52 -3.75
CA LEU A 199 -16.10 2.76 -3.41
C LEU A 199 -15.64 4.16 -3.81
N THR A 200 -16.02 4.61 -5.01
CA THR A 200 -15.70 5.94 -5.54
C THR A 200 -16.32 7.05 -4.69
N GLU A 201 -17.56 6.89 -4.23
CA GLU A 201 -18.22 7.86 -3.36
C GLU A 201 -17.60 7.90 -1.96
N VAL A 202 -17.28 6.74 -1.38
CA VAL A 202 -16.68 6.67 -0.04
C VAL A 202 -15.27 7.25 -0.05
N VAL A 203 -14.46 6.97 -1.06
CA VAL A 203 -13.13 7.60 -1.18
C VAL A 203 -13.24 9.09 -1.45
N GLY A 204 -14.20 9.54 -2.26
CA GLY A 204 -14.46 10.97 -2.48
C GLY A 204 -14.80 11.70 -1.18
N ARG A 205 -15.65 11.10 -0.33
CA ARG A 205 -15.99 11.62 1.01
C ARG A 205 -14.77 11.64 1.94
N ALA A 206 -14.01 10.54 2.02
CA ALA A 206 -12.80 10.48 2.84
C ALA A 206 -11.79 11.55 2.40
N MET A 207 -11.55 11.69 1.09
CA MET A 207 -10.67 12.71 0.54
C MET A 207 -11.17 14.13 0.83
N SER A 208 -12.48 14.42 0.73
CA SER A 208 -13.01 15.75 1.02
C SER A 208 -12.82 16.19 2.46
N HIS A 209 -12.65 15.24 3.39
CA HIS A 209 -12.35 15.55 4.79
C HIS A 209 -10.87 15.78 5.05
N LEU A 210 -9.97 15.09 4.33
CA LEU A 210 -8.54 15.09 4.61
C LEU A 210 -7.73 16.03 3.71
N LEU A 211 -8.17 16.28 2.47
CA LEU A 211 -7.46 17.17 1.55
C LEU A 211 -7.82 18.63 1.84
N ASP A 212 -6.80 19.48 1.87
CA ASP A 212 -6.89 20.94 1.96
C ASP A 212 -6.83 21.63 0.58
N HIS A 213 -6.94 20.85 -0.50
CA HIS A 213 -6.84 21.31 -1.87
C HIS A 213 -7.73 20.51 -2.81
N ASP A 214 -8.13 21.16 -3.91
CA ASP A 214 -8.96 20.52 -4.94
C ASP A 214 -8.12 19.69 -5.91
N MET A 215 -8.50 18.42 -6.07
CA MET A 215 -8.10 17.59 -7.21
C MET A 215 -8.98 17.94 -8.42
N ARG A 216 -8.50 17.68 -9.65
CA ARG A 216 -9.28 17.95 -10.86
C ARG A 216 -10.25 16.81 -11.17
N HIS A 217 -9.72 15.60 -11.39
CA HIS A 217 -10.53 14.40 -11.58
C HIS A 217 -10.03 13.27 -10.68
N CYS A 218 -10.96 12.54 -10.05
CA CYS A 218 -10.67 11.30 -9.36
C CYS A 218 -11.45 10.17 -10.04
N ARG A 219 -10.74 9.14 -10.50
CA ARG A 219 -11.32 7.96 -11.13
C ARG A 219 -10.85 6.71 -10.39
N VAL A 220 -11.80 5.81 -10.12
CA VAL A 220 -11.50 4.50 -9.57
C VAL A 220 -11.79 3.45 -10.65
N ALA A 221 -10.85 2.55 -10.85
CA ALA A 221 -10.88 1.51 -11.86
C ALA A 221 -10.53 0.16 -11.23
N THR A 222 -10.78 -0.91 -11.99
CA THR A 222 -10.36 -2.26 -11.60
C THR A 222 -9.44 -2.85 -12.66
N ALA A 223 -8.86 -4.03 -12.39
CA ALA A 223 -8.11 -4.79 -13.39
C ALA A 223 -8.87 -5.01 -14.71
N GLN A 224 -10.22 -4.97 -14.70
CA GLN A 224 -11.03 -5.08 -15.93
C GLN A 224 -10.91 -3.85 -16.84
N SER A 225 -10.41 -2.73 -16.34
CA SER A 225 -10.18 -1.51 -17.12
C SER A 225 -8.85 -1.52 -17.88
N ASP A 226 -8.11 -2.64 -17.85
CA ASP A 226 -6.85 -2.81 -18.58
C ASP A 226 -7.08 -2.64 -20.10
N PRO A 227 -6.20 -1.91 -20.82
CA PRO A 227 -6.36 -1.65 -22.25
C PRO A 227 -6.05 -2.88 -23.13
N GLY A 228 -5.70 -4.02 -22.53
CA GLY A 228 -5.39 -5.28 -23.19
C GLY A 228 -3.89 -5.60 -23.22
N ASP A 229 -3.04 -4.62 -22.88
CA ASP A 229 -1.59 -4.77 -22.80
C ASP A 229 -1.11 -5.31 -21.45
N ARG A 230 -2.00 -5.48 -20.46
CA ARG A 230 -1.73 -5.98 -19.11
C ARG A 230 -0.97 -5.01 -18.22
N SER A 231 -0.78 -3.75 -18.64
CA SER A 231 -0.06 -2.73 -17.85
C SER A 231 -0.73 -2.44 -16.51
N ILE A 232 -2.07 -2.44 -16.44
CA ILE A 232 -2.81 -2.22 -15.20
C ILE A 232 -2.66 -3.44 -14.30
N GLU A 233 -2.76 -4.64 -14.88
CA GLU A 233 -2.58 -5.89 -14.13
C GLU A 233 -1.17 -6.03 -13.55
N ASP A 234 -0.16 -5.63 -14.30
CA ASP A 234 1.22 -5.63 -13.85
C ASP A 234 1.46 -4.57 -12.77
N LEU A 235 0.81 -3.41 -12.86
CA LEU A 235 0.89 -2.40 -11.81
C LEU A 235 0.23 -2.91 -10.51
N LEU A 236 -0.91 -3.59 -10.61
CA LEU A 236 -1.61 -4.24 -9.49
C LEU A 236 -0.82 -5.41 -8.88
N ALA A 237 0.03 -6.07 -9.65
CA ALA A 237 0.87 -7.14 -9.12
C ALA A 237 1.87 -6.62 -8.07
N LEU A 238 2.31 -5.36 -8.14
CA LEU A 238 3.25 -4.80 -7.16
C LEU A 238 2.69 -4.77 -5.73
N PRO A 239 1.53 -4.14 -5.45
CA PRO A 239 0.96 -4.20 -4.11
C PRO A 239 0.53 -5.61 -3.70
N ASP A 240 0.11 -6.50 -4.61
CA ASP A 240 -0.21 -7.91 -4.28
C ASP A 240 1.02 -8.70 -3.82
N LEU A 241 2.16 -8.53 -4.51
CA LEU A 241 3.42 -9.14 -4.10
C LEU A 241 3.83 -8.70 -2.70
N VAL A 242 3.69 -7.42 -2.39
CA VAL A 242 4.01 -6.84 -1.07
C VAL A 242 2.99 -7.29 -0.01
N ALA A 243 1.69 -7.20 -0.31
CA ALA A 243 0.61 -7.61 0.59
C ALA A 243 0.67 -9.11 0.93
N GLY A 244 1.17 -9.92 -0.01
CA GLY A 244 1.35 -11.36 0.17
C GLY A 244 2.59 -11.73 1.00
N ILE A 245 3.72 -11.03 0.82
CA ILE A 245 4.98 -11.39 1.50
C ILE A 245 5.04 -10.90 2.95
N LEU A 246 4.68 -9.64 3.21
CA LEU A 246 4.96 -8.98 4.49
C LEU A 246 4.29 -9.64 5.69
N PRO A 247 2.98 -10.00 5.66
CA PRO A 247 2.34 -10.65 6.80
C PRO A 247 3.04 -11.94 7.22
N SER A 248 3.39 -12.80 6.24
CA SER A 248 4.07 -14.07 6.52
C SER A 248 5.45 -13.87 7.13
N HIS A 249 6.18 -12.87 6.63
CA HIS A 249 7.53 -12.56 7.09
C HIS A 249 7.55 -11.96 8.50
N LEU A 250 6.57 -11.10 8.83
CA LEU A 250 6.42 -10.57 10.19
C LEU A 250 6.11 -11.67 11.19
N VAL A 251 5.23 -12.60 10.85
CA VAL A 251 4.90 -13.73 11.74
C VAL A 251 6.11 -14.63 11.97
N GLU A 252 6.93 -14.87 10.94
CA GLU A 252 8.17 -15.64 11.08
C GLU A 252 9.20 -14.92 11.97
N THR A 253 9.22 -13.58 11.94
CA THR A 253 10.22 -12.78 12.67
C THR A 253 9.81 -12.46 14.12
N PHE A 254 8.56 -12.07 14.34
CA PHE A 254 8.06 -11.62 15.64
C PHE A 254 7.07 -12.58 16.29
N GLY A 255 6.70 -13.66 15.59
CA GLY A 255 5.62 -14.54 16.02
C GLY A 255 4.25 -13.86 15.94
N VAL A 256 3.41 -14.16 16.92
CA VAL A 256 2.07 -13.54 17.08
C VAL A 256 2.11 -12.27 17.93
N ARG A 257 3.30 -11.80 18.31
CA ARG A 257 3.46 -10.60 19.13
C ARG A 257 3.21 -9.37 18.24
N GLY A 258 2.78 -8.27 18.87
CA GLY A 258 2.61 -6.98 18.20
C GLY A 258 3.91 -6.44 17.60
N ALA A 259 3.84 -5.22 17.07
CA ALA A 259 4.97 -4.53 16.49
C ALA A 259 6.16 -4.43 17.48
N PRO A 260 7.41 -4.54 17.01
CA PRO A 260 8.58 -4.33 17.85
C PRO A 260 8.61 -2.90 18.41
N LEU A 261 9.33 -2.71 19.51
CA LEU A 261 9.76 -1.37 19.95
C LEU A 261 10.69 -0.81 18.87
N ALA A 262 10.65 0.49 18.55
CA ALA A 262 11.27 1.07 17.35
C ALA A 262 12.76 0.69 17.12
N GLY A 263 13.24 0.80 15.87
CA GLY A 263 14.67 0.70 15.53
C GLY A 263 15.19 -0.70 15.20
N PHE A 264 14.34 -1.64 14.77
CA PHE A 264 14.77 -2.99 14.41
C PHE A 264 15.28 -3.10 12.98
N THR A 265 16.49 -3.64 12.85
CA THR A 265 17.04 -4.14 11.59
C THR A 265 16.75 -5.63 11.46
N PHE A 266 16.22 -6.05 10.32
CA PHE A 266 15.85 -7.44 10.09
C PHE A 266 17.05 -8.27 9.64
N PRO A 267 17.45 -9.32 10.39
CA PRO A 267 18.36 -10.30 9.84
C PRO A 267 17.66 -11.11 8.75
N ARG A 268 18.42 -11.57 7.77
CA ARG A 268 17.92 -12.52 6.78
C ARG A 268 17.57 -13.83 7.49
N LEU A 269 16.29 -14.17 7.53
CA LEU A 269 15.81 -15.44 8.09
C LEU A 269 16.40 -16.62 7.31
N SER A 270 16.82 -17.65 8.04
CA SER A 270 17.51 -18.83 7.51
C SER A 270 16.61 -19.77 6.70
N ARG A 271 15.28 -19.69 6.86
CA ARG A 271 14.28 -20.62 6.27
C ARG A 271 13.29 -19.99 5.28
N MET A 272 13.71 -18.98 4.52
CA MET A 272 12.86 -18.42 3.46
C MET A 272 12.86 -19.27 2.19
N SER A 273 11.67 -19.48 1.62
CA SER A 273 11.55 -20.01 0.25
C SER A 273 12.20 -19.07 -0.77
N ARG A 274 12.56 -19.59 -1.94
CA ARG A 274 13.19 -18.79 -3.01
C ARG A 274 12.37 -17.55 -3.37
N LYS A 275 11.04 -17.68 -3.50
CA LYS A 275 10.15 -16.56 -3.84
C LYS A 275 10.15 -15.47 -2.77
N GLN A 276 10.15 -15.85 -1.48
CA GLN A 276 10.14 -14.90 -0.36
C GLN A 276 11.46 -14.15 -0.30
N ARG A 277 12.57 -14.86 -0.53
CA ARG A 277 13.91 -14.27 -0.59
C ARG A 277 14.03 -13.24 -1.70
N GLU A 278 13.62 -13.58 -2.91
CA GLU A 278 13.71 -12.67 -4.07
C GLU A 278 12.85 -11.41 -3.87
N LEU A 279 11.63 -11.57 -3.33
CA LEU A 279 10.76 -10.44 -2.99
C LEU A 279 11.31 -9.57 -1.87
N LEU A 280 11.82 -10.16 -0.78
CA LEU A 280 12.37 -9.40 0.34
C LEU A 280 13.70 -8.73 -0.01
N ASP A 281 14.55 -9.38 -0.80
CA ASP A 281 15.79 -8.80 -1.31
C ASP A 281 15.47 -7.56 -2.19
N TRP A 282 14.44 -7.64 -3.05
CA TRP A 282 13.94 -6.49 -3.81
C TRP A 282 13.31 -5.40 -2.93
N PHE A 283 12.42 -5.80 -2.01
CA PHE A 283 11.67 -4.87 -1.18
C PHE A 283 12.56 -4.11 -0.19
N SER A 284 13.70 -4.68 0.18
CA SER A 284 14.67 -4.09 1.10
C SER A 284 15.70 -3.19 0.43
N ASP A 285 15.65 -3.05 -0.91
CA ASP A 285 16.51 -2.13 -1.67
C ASP A 285 15.91 -0.72 -1.67
N ASN A 286 16.34 0.11 -0.72
CA ASN A 286 15.89 1.50 -0.58
C ASN A 286 16.68 2.48 -1.47
N THR A 287 17.54 2.01 -2.37
CA THR A 287 18.37 2.87 -3.24
C THR A 287 17.67 3.25 -4.56
N GLN A 288 16.48 2.72 -4.78
CA GLN A 288 15.77 2.75 -6.05
C GLN A 288 14.73 3.88 -6.11
N PRO A 289 14.37 4.38 -7.31
CA PRO A 289 13.32 5.39 -7.48
C PRO A 289 11.99 5.05 -6.81
N LEU A 290 11.58 3.78 -6.82
CA LEU A 290 10.43 3.32 -6.04
C LEU A 290 10.86 3.24 -4.57
N GLN A 291 10.31 4.09 -3.71
CA GLN A 291 10.55 4.11 -2.26
C GLN A 291 9.67 3.09 -1.53
N ARG A 292 10.01 2.78 -0.26
CA ARG A 292 9.33 1.77 0.56
C ARG A 292 8.97 2.33 1.93
N LEU A 293 7.71 2.18 2.31
CA LEU A 293 7.22 2.56 3.63
C LEU A 293 6.33 1.45 4.19
N VAL A 294 6.67 0.93 5.37
CA VAL A 294 5.84 -0.05 6.05
C VAL A 294 5.47 0.49 7.41
N ILE A 295 4.19 0.44 7.74
CA ILE A 295 3.65 0.87 9.03
C ILE A 295 2.86 -0.28 9.62
N LEU A 296 3.28 -0.73 10.80
CA LEU A 296 2.55 -1.69 11.61
C LEU A 296 1.57 -0.91 12.49
N ILE A 297 0.34 -1.40 12.59
CA ILE A 297 -0.70 -0.83 13.43
C ILE A 297 -1.15 -1.92 14.39
N ASP A 298 -0.89 -1.72 15.68
CA ASP A 298 -1.23 -2.66 16.74
C ASP A 298 -1.80 -1.94 17.97
N MET A 299 -1.99 -2.69 19.06
CA MET A 299 -2.42 -2.14 20.35
C MET A 299 -1.28 -2.22 21.35
N THR A 300 -1.13 -1.19 22.16
CA THR A 300 -0.28 -1.21 23.37
C THR A 300 -0.86 -2.17 24.41
N GLU A 301 -0.09 -2.47 25.44
CA GLU A 301 -0.57 -3.23 26.61
C GLU A 301 -1.77 -2.55 27.30
N THR A 302 -1.88 -1.22 27.17
CA THR A 302 -3.01 -0.42 27.67
C THR A 302 -4.23 -0.41 26.74
N GLY A 303 -4.18 -1.09 25.59
CA GLY A 303 -5.25 -1.16 24.60
C GLY A 303 -5.33 0.05 23.66
N ALA A 304 -4.38 0.99 23.73
CA ALA A 304 -4.33 2.14 22.82
C ALA A 304 -3.75 1.74 21.46
N LEU A 305 -4.27 2.33 20.38
CA LEU A 305 -3.71 2.13 19.04
C LEU A 305 -2.30 2.71 18.94
N ARG A 306 -1.40 1.98 18.29
CA ARG A 306 -0.01 2.36 18.07
C ARG A 306 0.38 2.13 16.61
N GLY A 307 1.07 3.10 16.03
CA GLY A 307 1.71 2.99 14.73
C GLY A 307 3.23 2.84 14.89
N THR A 308 3.82 1.84 14.24
CA THR A 308 5.27 1.61 14.24
C THR A 308 5.77 1.57 12.80
N ARG A 309 6.65 2.49 12.41
CA ARG A 309 7.34 2.39 11.13
C ARG A 309 8.34 1.24 11.17
N LEU A 310 8.32 0.45 10.11
CA LEU A 310 9.28 -0.61 9.86
C LEU A 310 10.17 -0.24 8.67
N ARG A 311 11.48 -0.49 8.82
CA ARG A 311 12.44 -0.35 7.73
C ARG A 311 13.12 -1.70 7.48
N TYR A 312 13.12 -2.12 6.23
CA TYR A 312 13.86 -3.28 5.78
C TYR A 312 15.22 -2.84 5.26
N HIS A 313 16.27 -3.59 5.62
CA HIS A 313 17.63 -3.37 5.16
C HIS A 313 18.06 -4.58 4.34
N GLY A 314 18.37 -4.35 3.06
CA GLY A 314 18.84 -5.36 2.13
C GLY A 314 20.35 -5.45 2.10
N THR A 315 20.87 -6.47 1.41
CA THR A 315 22.33 -6.60 1.15
C THR A 315 22.91 -5.44 0.34
N ARG A 316 22.05 -4.67 -0.34
CA ARG A 316 22.41 -3.49 -1.13
C ARG A 316 22.26 -2.17 -0.35
N ASP A 317 21.53 -2.18 0.76
CA ASP A 317 21.41 -1.02 1.64
C ASP A 317 22.63 -1.06 2.57
N VAL A 318 23.70 -0.35 2.20
CA VAL A 318 24.86 -0.22 3.08
C VAL A 318 24.34 0.43 4.37
N CYS A 319 24.41 -0.28 5.50
CA CYS A 319 24.06 0.27 6.81
C CYS A 319 24.88 1.54 7.05
N ARG A 320 24.35 2.68 6.64
CA ARG A 320 24.81 3.97 7.14
C ARG A 320 24.26 4.01 8.55
N CYS A 321 25.10 3.60 9.51
CA CYS A 321 24.91 3.86 10.93
C CYS A 321 24.93 5.39 11.14
N ALA A 322 23.90 6.09 10.68
CA ALA A 322 23.53 7.35 11.27
C ALA A 322 22.83 6.98 12.58
N ALA A 323 23.31 7.56 13.69
CA ALA A 323 22.80 7.29 15.02
C ALA A 323 21.26 7.37 15.03
N TRP A 324 20.64 6.26 15.47
CA TRP A 324 19.20 6.09 15.63
C TRP A 324 18.73 6.74 16.93
#